data_AF-A0A821HV09-F1
#
_entry.id   AF-A0A821HV09-F1
#
_cell.length_a   1.000
_cell.length_b   1.000
_cell.length_c   1.000
_cell.angle_alpha   90.00
_cell.angle_beta   90.00
_cell.angle_gamma   90.00
#
_symmetry.space_group_name_H-M   'P 1'
#
loop_
_entity.id
_entity.type
_entity.pdbx_description
1 polymer ?
#
loop_
_entity_poly.entity_id
_entity_poly.type
_entity_poly.pdbx_seq_one_letter_code
_entity_poly.pdbx_strand_id
1 'polypeptide(L)'
;MYYFENCGRPNDRSKCPLCKNDIGSVKGGSIQLLVRDPPQIQLSIADGFQLIDNYIKQYNETNRYGYYINPMQTENSTASETNEHLQPITYRLLHMFTHTLIMMLYDLKCLQSIRDTPDLKVNYFRKHYLKDYALINNIIGQQNECHIWLYRIFNNLSSFCIDGVLDTNKKVVDFEKHIEQNVVLPHIKSVSDGIQQYKLVYSEFIRESHAQSQLIDYINELVENEKQYPLLNFLTITRSNNDIVNEFRSQFYLLQYEKLYPITDYVLKHLSELEQIGYMYPIINFTNYLLQKYNHRILRTEASTKELDFYIKNDINDKKLFSLFEQFRQAWYGLKLDDVQLDCTHIKIDRTQSMEQFSKSRKLAFFLLNRSTDNSSFEV
;
A
#
# COMPACT_ATOMS: atom_id res chain seq x y z
N MET A 1 -45.07 -14.95 -17.48
CA MET A 1 -44.83 -16.11 -18.37
C MET A 1 -43.32 -16.22 -18.53
N TYR A 2 -42.73 -17.39 -18.29
CA TYR A 2 -41.27 -17.59 -18.37
C TYR A 2 -40.90 -18.18 -19.73
N TYR A 3 -39.78 -17.70 -20.29
CA TYR A 3 -39.21 -18.20 -21.54
C TYR A 3 -37.79 -18.71 -21.27
N PHE A 4 -37.46 -19.91 -21.77
CA PHE A 4 -36.12 -20.46 -21.70
C PHE A 4 -35.49 -20.43 -23.11
N GLU A 5 -34.44 -19.63 -23.28
CA GLU A 5 -33.65 -19.62 -24.51
C GLU A 5 -32.66 -20.81 -24.54
N ASN A 6 -32.24 -21.24 -25.75
CA ASN A 6 -31.31 -22.36 -26.00
C ASN A 6 -31.83 -23.80 -25.78
N CYS A 7 -33.14 -24.04 -25.80
CA CYS A 7 -33.67 -25.40 -25.98
C CYS A 7 -33.43 -25.89 -27.42
N GLY A 8 -32.22 -26.35 -27.72
CA GLY A 8 -31.83 -26.96 -28.98
C GLY A 8 -30.67 -26.24 -29.66
N ARG A 9 -29.43 -26.54 -29.24
CA ARG A 9 -28.27 -26.28 -30.10
C ARG A 9 -28.28 -27.32 -31.25
N PRO A 10 -28.04 -26.92 -32.52
CA PRO A 10 -28.30 -27.75 -33.71
C PRO A 10 -27.56 -29.09 -33.84
N ASN A 11 -26.58 -29.39 -32.97
CA ASN A 11 -25.65 -30.50 -33.19
C ASN A 11 -25.71 -31.65 -32.17
N ASP A 12 -26.56 -31.57 -31.12
CA ASP A 12 -26.65 -32.63 -30.11
C ASP A 12 -28.03 -33.31 -30.10
N ARG A 13 -28.01 -34.64 -30.27
CA ARG A 13 -29.19 -35.49 -30.03
C ARG A 13 -29.42 -35.57 -28.53
N SER A 14 -30.50 -34.99 -28.05
CA SER A 14 -30.88 -35.07 -26.64
C SER A 14 -32.39 -35.11 -26.48
N LYS A 15 -32.88 -35.56 -25.33
CA LYS A 15 -34.29 -35.38 -24.97
C LYS A 15 -34.45 -34.06 -24.26
N CYS A 16 -35.46 -33.28 -24.68
CA CYS A 16 -35.82 -32.07 -23.96
C CYS A 16 -36.12 -32.44 -22.50
N PRO A 17 -35.41 -31.85 -21.51
CA PRO A 17 -35.62 -32.21 -20.12
C PRO A 17 -37.03 -31.88 -19.61
N LEU A 18 -37.72 -30.95 -20.29
CA LEU A 18 -39.06 -30.46 -19.96
C LEU A 18 -40.17 -31.30 -20.62
N CYS A 19 -40.25 -31.33 -21.96
CA CYS A 19 -41.33 -32.03 -22.67
C CYS A 19 -41.00 -33.47 -23.06
N LYS A 20 -39.79 -33.95 -22.75
CA LYS A 20 -39.26 -35.30 -23.07
C LYS A 20 -39.21 -35.67 -24.55
N ASN A 21 -39.56 -34.75 -25.45
CA ASN A 21 -39.45 -34.93 -26.90
C ASN A 21 -37.98 -34.97 -27.36
N ASP A 22 -37.72 -35.74 -28.41
CA ASP A 22 -36.40 -35.83 -29.03
C ASP A 22 -36.04 -34.53 -29.75
N ILE A 23 -34.85 -34.00 -29.47
CA ILE A 23 -34.24 -32.85 -30.14
C ILE A 23 -33.37 -33.38 -31.28
N GLY A 24 -33.64 -32.95 -32.51
CA GLY A 24 -32.87 -33.31 -33.72
C GLY A 24 -33.24 -34.66 -34.36
N SER A 25 -34.53 -34.96 -34.53
CA SER A 25 -34.98 -36.23 -35.13
C SER A 25 -34.68 -36.31 -36.64
N VAL A 26 -34.32 -37.52 -37.10
CA VAL A 26 -34.08 -37.84 -38.51
C VAL A 26 -35.30 -38.55 -39.07
N LYS A 27 -35.95 -37.97 -40.09
CA LYS A 27 -36.97 -38.65 -40.91
C LYS A 27 -36.47 -38.65 -42.36
N GLY A 28 -36.19 -39.83 -42.91
CA GLY A 28 -35.72 -39.97 -44.29
C GLY A 28 -34.26 -39.55 -44.53
N GLY A 29 -33.35 -39.80 -43.58
CA GLY A 29 -31.90 -39.60 -43.78
C GLY A 29 -31.39 -38.16 -43.65
N SER A 30 -32.27 -37.18 -43.44
CA SER A 30 -31.93 -35.77 -43.22
C SER A 30 -32.24 -35.37 -41.78
N ILE A 31 -31.34 -34.65 -41.10
CA ILE A 31 -31.62 -34.02 -39.80
C ILE A 31 -32.66 -32.92 -40.05
N GLN A 32 -33.89 -33.10 -39.60
CA GLN A 32 -34.85 -32.00 -39.60
C GLN A 32 -34.55 -31.13 -38.37
N LEU A 33 -34.08 -29.92 -38.63
CA LEU A 33 -34.06 -28.87 -37.62
C LEU A 33 -35.53 -28.61 -37.23
N LEU A 34 -35.89 -28.86 -35.97
CA LEU A 34 -37.10 -28.29 -35.41
C LEU A 34 -36.87 -26.77 -35.32
N VAL A 35 -37.15 -26.07 -36.41
CA VAL A 35 -37.16 -24.60 -36.43
C VAL A 35 -38.37 -24.17 -35.59
N ARG A 36 -38.12 -23.94 -34.31
CA ARG A 36 -39.02 -23.18 -33.46
C ARG A 36 -38.37 -21.83 -33.26
N ASP A 37 -38.95 -20.80 -33.87
CA ASP A 37 -38.51 -19.43 -33.73
C ASP A 37 -39.55 -18.66 -32.89
N PRO A 38 -39.32 -18.44 -31.58
CA PRO A 38 -38.25 -19.01 -30.73
C PRO A 38 -38.59 -20.43 -30.21
N PRO A 39 -37.63 -21.18 -29.66
CA PRO A 39 -37.89 -22.46 -28.99
C PRO A 39 -38.65 -22.22 -27.68
N GLN A 40 -39.98 -22.16 -27.75
CA GLN A 40 -40.83 -21.85 -26.60
C GLN A 40 -41.49 -23.10 -26.05
N ILE A 41 -41.27 -23.36 -24.75
CA ILE A 41 -42.15 -24.19 -23.94
C ILE A 41 -42.96 -23.20 -23.11
N GLN A 42 -44.27 -23.14 -23.37
CA GLN A 42 -45.19 -22.36 -22.55
C GLN A 42 -45.42 -23.11 -21.24
N LEU A 43 -44.91 -22.57 -20.15
CA LEU A 43 -45.21 -23.00 -18.78
C LEU A 43 -46.10 -21.95 -18.13
N SER A 44 -47.05 -22.41 -17.31
CA SER A 44 -47.74 -21.48 -16.42
C SER A 44 -46.71 -20.85 -15.44
N ILE A 45 -47.04 -19.69 -14.87
CA ILE A 45 -46.15 -19.05 -13.89
C ILE A 45 -45.89 -19.98 -12.70
N ALA A 46 -46.93 -20.71 -12.26
CA ALA A 46 -46.82 -21.68 -11.17
C ALA A 46 -45.89 -22.84 -11.51
N ASP A 47 -46.03 -23.45 -12.70
CA ASP A 47 -45.16 -24.55 -13.14
C ASP A 47 -43.71 -24.08 -13.33
N GLY A 48 -43.53 -22.84 -13.79
CA GLY A 48 -42.22 -22.21 -13.94
C GLY A 48 -41.50 -22.05 -12.59
N PHE A 49 -42.18 -21.52 -11.58
CA PHE A 49 -41.62 -21.42 -10.22
C PHE A 49 -41.34 -22.80 -9.61
N GLN A 50 -42.27 -23.74 -9.75
CA GLN A 50 -42.08 -25.10 -9.24
C GLN A 50 -40.86 -25.77 -9.89
N LEU A 51 -40.60 -25.51 -11.16
CA LEU A 51 -39.42 -26.02 -11.85
C LEU A 51 -38.12 -25.41 -11.32
N ILE A 52 -38.10 -24.10 -11.10
CA ILE A 52 -36.96 -23.38 -10.52
C ILE A 52 -36.70 -23.91 -9.11
N ASP A 53 -37.73 -24.05 -8.29
CA ASP A 53 -37.63 -24.57 -6.92
C ASP A 53 -37.09 -26.01 -6.91
N ASN A 54 -37.60 -26.87 -7.79
CA ASN A 54 -37.11 -28.24 -7.92
C ASN A 54 -35.65 -28.28 -8.36
N TYR A 55 -35.24 -27.42 -9.29
CA TYR A 55 -33.86 -27.33 -9.74
C TYR A 55 -32.92 -26.85 -8.63
N ILE A 56 -33.30 -25.80 -7.89
CA ILE A 56 -32.54 -25.28 -6.74
C ILE A 56 -32.45 -26.34 -5.63
N LYS A 57 -33.56 -27.01 -5.33
CA LYS A 57 -33.60 -28.09 -4.35
C LYS A 57 -32.68 -29.24 -4.74
N GLN A 58 -32.76 -29.70 -5.99
CA GLN A 58 -31.88 -30.73 -6.52
C GLN A 58 -30.41 -30.29 -6.44
N TYR A 59 -30.10 -29.06 -6.84
CA TYR A 59 -28.75 -28.49 -6.75
C TYR A 59 -28.22 -28.53 -5.31
N ASN A 60 -29.06 -28.18 -4.34
CA ASN A 60 -28.72 -28.10 -2.93
C ASN A 60 -28.58 -29.45 -2.22
N GLU A 61 -29.28 -30.48 -2.70
CA GLU A 61 -29.32 -31.82 -2.10
C GLU A 61 -28.42 -32.83 -2.83
N THR A 62 -27.98 -32.55 -4.05
CA THR A 62 -27.10 -33.45 -4.81
C THR A 62 -25.69 -33.43 -4.23
N ASN A 63 -25.11 -34.61 -4.02
CA ASN A 63 -23.73 -34.74 -3.58
C ASN A 63 -22.75 -34.17 -4.61
N ARG A 64 -21.86 -33.30 -4.17
CA ARG A 64 -20.85 -32.63 -4.97
C ARG A 64 -19.55 -32.54 -4.19
N TYR A 65 -18.52 -33.20 -4.73
CA TYR A 65 -17.19 -33.21 -4.14
C TYR A 65 -16.20 -32.47 -5.03
N GLY A 66 -15.11 -32.02 -4.41
CA GLY A 66 -13.96 -31.47 -5.12
C GLY A 66 -13.94 -29.95 -5.21
N TYR A 67 -12.89 -29.47 -5.87
CA TYR A 67 -12.64 -28.04 -6.09
C TYR A 67 -13.10 -27.66 -7.50
N TYR A 68 -13.99 -26.68 -7.60
CA TYR A 68 -14.46 -26.15 -8.87
C TYR A 68 -13.67 -24.88 -9.21
N ILE A 69 -13.05 -24.87 -10.39
CA ILE A 69 -12.24 -23.74 -10.85
C ILE A 69 -13.14 -22.53 -11.09
N ASN A 70 -12.81 -21.41 -10.46
CA ASN A 70 -13.36 -20.12 -10.88
C ASN A 70 -12.59 -19.66 -12.13
N PRO A 71 -13.23 -19.51 -13.29
CA PRO A 71 -12.54 -19.13 -14.53
C PRO A 71 -11.94 -17.71 -14.48
N MET A 72 -12.22 -16.90 -13.45
CA MET A 72 -11.59 -15.59 -13.30
C MET A 72 -10.09 -15.71 -13.02
N GLN A 73 -9.31 -15.05 -13.86
CA GLN A 73 -7.89 -14.84 -13.63
C GLN A 73 -7.68 -14.08 -12.31
N THR A 74 -6.67 -14.50 -11.53
CA THR A 74 -6.34 -13.92 -10.21
C THR A 74 -6.20 -12.40 -10.21
N GLU A 75 -5.73 -11.83 -11.32
CA GLU A 75 -5.51 -10.38 -11.49
C GLU A 75 -6.83 -9.60 -11.46
N ASN A 76 -7.91 -10.21 -11.95
CA ASN A 76 -9.24 -9.60 -12.04
C ASN A 76 -10.03 -9.68 -10.73
N SER A 77 -9.51 -10.37 -9.71
CA SER A 77 -10.18 -10.46 -8.41
C SER A 77 -10.21 -9.12 -7.67
N THR A 78 -11.39 -8.74 -7.21
CA THR A 78 -11.68 -7.45 -6.54
C THR A 78 -12.12 -7.61 -5.08
N ALA A 79 -11.98 -6.57 -4.27
CA ALA A 79 -12.33 -6.63 -2.84
C ALA A 79 -13.83 -6.84 -2.58
N SER A 80 -14.70 -6.55 -3.55
CA SER A 80 -16.16 -6.65 -3.43
C SER A 80 -16.75 -7.99 -3.90
N GLU A 81 -15.97 -8.85 -4.55
CA GLU A 81 -16.44 -10.19 -4.92
C GLU A 81 -16.83 -11.00 -3.70
N THR A 82 -17.97 -11.67 -3.80
CA THR A 82 -18.53 -12.51 -2.75
C THR A 82 -19.52 -13.50 -3.34
N ASN A 83 -19.89 -14.52 -2.56
CA ASN A 83 -21.08 -15.31 -2.82
C ASN A 83 -22.32 -14.54 -2.34
N GLU A 84 -23.50 -14.81 -2.91
CA GLU A 84 -24.76 -14.11 -2.57
C GLU A 84 -25.08 -14.12 -1.05
N HIS A 85 -24.59 -15.13 -0.33
CA HIS A 85 -24.87 -15.34 1.09
C HIS A 85 -23.74 -14.94 2.05
N LEU A 86 -22.64 -14.34 1.56
CA LEU A 86 -21.49 -13.93 2.38
C LEU A 86 -21.15 -12.45 2.20
N GLN A 87 -20.50 -11.89 3.21
CA GLN A 87 -19.75 -10.65 3.09
C GLN A 87 -18.42 -10.89 2.37
N PRO A 88 -17.92 -9.89 1.61
CA PRO A 88 -16.69 -10.04 0.83
C PRO A 88 -15.47 -10.48 1.66
N ILE A 89 -15.36 -9.97 2.90
CA ILE A 89 -14.29 -10.37 3.83
C ILE A 89 -14.30 -11.87 4.16
N THR A 90 -15.47 -12.43 4.43
CA THR A 90 -15.62 -13.85 4.77
C THR A 90 -15.33 -14.72 3.57
N TYR A 91 -15.86 -14.33 2.41
CA TYR A 91 -15.58 -15.00 1.15
C TYR A 91 -14.07 -15.07 0.88
N ARG A 92 -13.37 -13.93 0.99
CA ARG A 92 -11.91 -13.85 0.77
C ARG A 92 -11.13 -14.69 1.77
N LEU A 93 -11.52 -14.67 3.03
CA LEU A 93 -10.89 -15.46 4.08
C LEU A 93 -11.04 -16.97 3.83
N LEU A 94 -12.25 -17.44 3.54
CA LEU A 94 -12.54 -18.84 3.24
C LEU A 94 -11.84 -19.32 1.95
N HIS A 95 -11.81 -18.46 0.93
CA HIS A 95 -11.11 -18.74 -0.32
C HIS A 95 -9.59 -18.87 -0.09
N MET A 96 -9.00 -17.94 0.65
CA MET A 96 -7.59 -17.98 1.07
C MET A 96 -7.26 -19.26 1.87
N PHE A 97 -8.12 -19.65 2.80
CA PHE A 97 -7.93 -20.88 3.60
C PHE A 97 -8.03 -22.14 2.76
N THR A 98 -9.01 -22.20 1.86
CA THR A 98 -9.20 -23.34 0.96
C THR A 98 -7.97 -23.52 0.08
N HIS A 99 -7.43 -22.43 -0.49
CA HIS A 99 -6.20 -22.49 -1.28
C HIS A 99 -4.97 -22.85 -0.46
N THR A 100 -4.88 -22.39 0.79
CA THR A 100 -3.80 -22.78 1.72
C THR A 100 -3.83 -24.27 2.01
N LEU A 101 -5.01 -24.82 2.31
CA LEU A 101 -5.20 -26.26 2.53
C LEU A 101 -4.91 -27.06 1.27
N ILE A 102 -5.37 -26.62 0.11
CA ILE A 102 -5.07 -27.30 -1.16
C ILE A 102 -3.56 -27.27 -1.44
N MET A 103 -2.85 -26.16 -1.19
CA MET A 103 -1.38 -26.12 -1.34
C MET A 103 -0.70 -27.14 -0.41
N MET A 104 -1.10 -27.18 0.86
CA MET A 104 -0.55 -28.14 1.82
C MET A 104 -0.79 -29.59 1.38
N LEU A 105 -2.03 -29.92 1.01
CA LEU A 105 -2.41 -31.26 0.52
C LEU A 105 -1.76 -31.59 -0.82
N TYR A 106 -1.52 -30.59 -1.66
CA TYR A 106 -0.77 -30.74 -2.89
C TYR A 106 0.64 -31.18 -2.54
N ASP A 107 1.35 -30.46 -1.66
CA ASP A 107 2.73 -30.79 -1.26
C ASP A 107 2.85 -32.18 -0.61
N LEU A 108 1.83 -32.58 0.17
CA LEU A 108 1.72 -33.92 0.76
C LEU A 108 1.37 -35.04 -0.24
N LYS A 109 1.20 -34.71 -1.53
CA LYS A 109 0.85 -35.66 -2.62
C LYS A 109 -0.51 -36.34 -2.44
N CYS A 110 -1.44 -35.71 -1.71
CA CYS A 110 -2.78 -36.25 -1.48
C CYS A 110 -3.77 -35.94 -2.61
N LEU A 111 -3.42 -35.03 -3.54
CA LEU A 111 -4.33 -34.48 -4.56
C LEU A 111 -3.87 -34.81 -5.99
N GLN A 112 -3.90 -36.10 -6.36
CA GLN A 112 -3.46 -36.57 -7.68
C GLN A 112 -4.26 -35.93 -8.83
N SER A 113 -5.59 -35.84 -8.71
CA SER A 113 -6.47 -35.24 -9.72
C SER A 113 -6.17 -33.76 -10.01
N ILE A 114 -5.77 -33.00 -8.98
CA ILE A 114 -5.38 -31.60 -9.12
C ILE A 114 -4.00 -31.49 -9.77
N ARG A 115 -3.05 -32.38 -9.41
CA ARG A 115 -1.71 -32.44 -10.01
C ARG A 115 -1.74 -32.72 -11.51
N ASP A 116 -2.69 -33.54 -11.95
CA ASP A 116 -2.85 -33.93 -13.35
C ASP A 116 -3.58 -32.86 -14.18
N THR A 117 -4.12 -31.81 -13.54
CA THR A 117 -4.79 -30.68 -14.21
C THR A 117 -3.76 -29.60 -14.59
N PRO A 118 -3.53 -29.29 -15.87
CA PRO A 118 -2.45 -28.40 -16.32
C PRO A 118 -2.47 -27.00 -15.69
N ASP A 119 -3.66 -26.46 -15.45
CA ASP A 119 -3.88 -25.10 -14.96
C ASP A 119 -3.84 -25.00 -13.42
N LEU A 120 -3.97 -26.12 -12.69
CA LEU A 120 -4.05 -26.15 -11.22
C LEU A 120 -2.72 -26.57 -10.57
N LYS A 121 -1.64 -25.91 -10.97
CA LYS A 121 -0.33 -26.09 -10.32
C LYS A 121 -0.26 -25.32 -9.01
N VAL A 122 0.69 -25.66 -8.13
CA VAL A 122 0.94 -24.94 -6.85
C VAL A 122 0.97 -23.42 -7.03
N ASN A 123 1.55 -22.95 -8.14
CA ASN A 123 1.64 -21.52 -8.43
C ASN A 123 0.27 -20.84 -8.59
N TYR A 124 -0.75 -21.55 -9.08
CA TYR A 124 -2.11 -21.02 -9.17
C TYR A 124 -2.64 -20.69 -7.76
N PHE A 125 -2.62 -21.66 -6.86
CA PHE A 125 -3.09 -21.48 -5.49
C PHE A 125 -2.27 -20.45 -4.71
N ARG A 126 -0.94 -20.41 -4.93
CA ARG A 126 -0.07 -19.41 -4.31
C ARG A 126 -0.42 -17.99 -4.76
N LYS A 127 -0.69 -17.78 -6.05
CA LYS A 127 -1.08 -16.46 -6.58
C LYS A 127 -2.40 -16.00 -5.96
N HIS A 128 -3.39 -16.89 -5.88
CA HIS A 128 -4.67 -16.55 -5.26
C HIS A 128 -4.52 -16.25 -3.78
N TYR A 129 -3.75 -17.07 -3.03
CA TYR A 129 -3.44 -16.78 -1.62
C TYR A 129 -2.87 -15.36 -1.41
N LEU A 130 -1.84 -15.00 -2.19
CA LEU A 130 -1.21 -13.67 -2.08
C LEU A 130 -2.18 -12.54 -2.41
N LYS A 131 -3.02 -12.76 -3.43
CA LYS A 131 -4.04 -11.79 -3.85
C LYS A 131 -5.12 -11.64 -2.78
N ASP A 132 -5.65 -12.73 -2.24
CA ASP A 132 -6.68 -12.69 -1.20
C ASP A 132 -6.14 -12.03 0.07
N TYR A 133 -4.90 -12.34 0.48
CA TYR A 133 -4.26 -11.65 1.61
C TYR A 133 -4.21 -10.13 1.40
N ALA A 134 -3.79 -9.68 0.21
CA ALA A 134 -3.76 -8.25 -0.12
C ALA A 134 -5.16 -7.62 -0.12
N LEU A 135 -6.18 -8.34 -0.63
CA LEU A 135 -7.57 -7.88 -0.63
C LEU A 135 -8.16 -7.81 0.78
N ILE A 136 -7.89 -8.80 1.63
CA ILE A 136 -8.29 -8.82 3.06
C ILE A 136 -7.66 -7.62 3.78
N ASN A 137 -6.36 -7.39 3.58
CA ASN A 137 -5.65 -6.25 4.16
C ASN A 137 -6.28 -4.90 3.74
N ASN A 138 -6.74 -4.81 2.48
CA ASN A 138 -7.47 -3.64 2.00
C ASN A 138 -8.85 -3.49 2.67
N ILE A 139 -9.65 -4.56 2.73
CA ILE A 139 -11.00 -4.53 3.33
C ILE A 139 -10.96 -4.12 4.81
N ILE A 140 -9.95 -4.59 5.55
CA ILE A 140 -9.78 -4.29 6.98
C ILE A 140 -9.27 -2.85 7.20
N GLY A 141 -8.59 -2.25 6.21
CA GLY A 141 -8.05 -0.89 6.30
C GLY A 141 -6.84 -0.73 7.23
N GLN A 142 -6.28 -1.82 7.74
CA GLN A 142 -5.11 -1.81 8.64
C GLN A 142 -3.87 -2.29 7.89
N GLN A 143 -3.30 -1.41 7.08
CA GLN A 143 -2.10 -1.72 6.29
C GLN A 143 -0.97 -2.14 7.24
N ASN A 144 -0.46 -3.36 7.05
CA ASN A 144 0.64 -4.04 7.78
C ASN A 144 0.27 -4.88 9.01
N GLU A 145 -0.94 -4.78 9.55
CA GLU A 145 -1.31 -5.49 10.80
C GLU A 145 -2.38 -6.56 10.63
N CYS A 146 -2.78 -6.83 9.38
CA CYS A 146 -3.73 -7.89 9.02
C CYS A 146 -3.37 -9.26 9.60
N HIS A 147 -2.08 -9.57 9.75
CA HIS A 147 -1.62 -10.84 10.32
C HIS A 147 -2.08 -11.05 11.77
N ILE A 148 -2.13 -10.00 12.59
CA ILE A 148 -2.59 -10.07 13.99
C ILE A 148 -4.08 -10.45 14.04
N TRP A 149 -4.88 -9.82 13.18
CA TRP A 149 -6.30 -10.16 13.05
C TRP A 149 -6.50 -11.61 12.57
N LEU A 150 -5.71 -12.06 11.59
CA LEU A 150 -5.75 -13.45 11.12
C LEU A 150 -5.43 -14.44 12.24
N TYR A 151 -4.42 -14.17 13.09
CA TYR A 151 -4.12 -14.99 14.27
C TYR A 151 -5.32 -15.12 15.19
N ARG A 152 -6.04 -14.02 15.44
CA ARG A 152 -7.26 -14.04 16.25
C ARG A 152 -8.34 -14.92 15.60
N ILE A 153 -8.54 -14.81 14.29
CA ILE A 153 -9.50 -15.66 13.57
C ILE A 153 -9.10 -17.15 13.71
N PHE A 154 -7.82 -17.48 13.51
CA PHE A 154 -7.34 -18.87 13.66
C PHE A 154 -7.53 -19.42 15.08
N ASN A 155 -7.30 -18.61 16.10
CA ASN A 155 -7.53 -19.03 17.49
C ASN A 155 -9.01 -19.32 17.78
N ASN A 156 -9.94 -18.62 17.14
CA ASN A 156 -11.37 -18.93 17.30
C ASN A 156 -11.79 -20.14 16.46
N LEU A 157 -11.15 -20.36 15.30
CA LEU A 157 -11.37 -21.56 14.50
C LEU A 157 -10.90 -22.83 15.21
N SER A 158 -9.89 -22.78 16.06
CA SER A 158 -9.42 -23.98 16.78
C SER A 158 -10.43 -24.49 17.81
N SER A 159 -11.26 -23.61 18.37
CA SER A 159 -12.39 -23.98 19.24
C SER A 159 -13.63 -24.47 18.48
N PHE A 160 -13.56 -24.48 17.15
CA PHE A 160 -14.69 -24.75 16.28
C PHE A 160 -14.65 -26.19 15.77
N CYS A 161 -15.67 -26.99 16.09
CA CYS A 161 -15.82 -28.37 15.59
C CYS A 161 -17.13 -28.47 14.81
N ILE A 162 -17.05 -28.92 13.56
CA ILE A 162 -18.23 -29.32 12.80
C ILE A 162 -18.15 -30.81 12.56
N ASP A 163 -19.19 -31.50 13.03
CA ASP A 163 -19.36 -32.92 12.79
C ASP A 163 -19.98 -33.13 11.40
N GLY A 164 -19.37 -34.01 10.61
CA GLY A 164 -19.91 -34.47 9.33
C GLY A 164 -19.10 -34.07 8.10
N VAL A 165 -19.67 -34.31 6.92
CA VAL A 165 -19.02 -34.09 5.62
C VAL A 165 -19.76 -32.98 4.87
N LEU A 166 -19.00 -32.08 4.24
CA LEU A 166 -19.50 -31.00 3.37
C LEU A 166 -19.77 -31.51 1.94
N ASP A 167 -20.68 -32.47 1.82
CA ASP A 167 -20.95 -33.18 0.56
C ASP A 167 -22.06 -32.56 -0.29
N THR A 168 -22.86 -31.64 0.25
CA THR A 168 -23.93 -30.96 -0.51
C THR A 168 -23.77 -29.45 -0.45
N ASN A 169 -24.27 -28.74 -1.47
CA ASN A 169 -24.19 -27.28 -1.50
C ASN A 169 -24.90 -26.64 -0.30
N LYS A 170 -26.02 -27.23 0.16
CA LYS A 170 -26.69 -26.75 1.37
C LYS A 170 -25.77 -26.79 2.59
N LYS A 171 -25.08 -27.92 2.82
CA LYS A 171 -24.15 -28.06 3.96
C LYS A 171 -22.98 -27.09 3.86
N VAL A 172 -22.45 -26.85 2.65
CA VAL A 172 -21.40 -25.84 2.42
C VAL A 172 -21.91 -24.44 2.76
N VAL A 173 -23.08 -24.04 2.24
CA VAL A 173 -23.66 -22.72 2.53
C VAL A 173 -23.92 -22.54 4.03
N ASP A 174 -24.47 -23.56 4.69
CA ASP A 174 -24.74 -23.53 6.13
C ASP A 174 -23.43 -23.42 6.93
N PHE A 175 -22.37 -24.15 6.51
CA PHE A 175 -21.02 -24.04 7.06
C PHE A 175 -20.46 -22.61 6.90
N GLU A 176 -20.48 -22.07 5.69
CA GLU A 176 -19.90 -20.75 5.40
C GLU A 176 -20.62 -19.63 6.16
N LYS A 177 -21.96 -19.68 6.23
CA LYS A 177 -22.75 -18.73 7.04
C LYS A 177 -22.41 -18.83 8.52
N HIS A 178 -22.19 -20.04 9.03
CA HIS A 178 -21.85 -20.24 10.42
C HIS A 178 -20.47 -19.66 10.77
N ILE A 179 -19.47 -19.85 9.89
CA ILE A 179 -18.15 -19.21 10.02
C ILE A 179 -18.29 -17.69 9.99
N GLU A 180 -19.06 -17.15 9.07
CA GLU A 180 -19.30 -15.70 8.98
C GLU A 180 -19.86 -15.14 10.29
N GLN A 181 -20.95 -15.73 10.78
CA GLN A 181 -21.70 -15.21 11.92
C GLN A 181 -20.95 -15.35 13.24
N ASN A 182 -20.25 -16.47 13.44
CA ASN A 182 -19.69 -16.82 14.74
C ASN A 182 -18.18 -16.58 14.85
N VAL A 183 -17.46 -16.48 13.73
CA VAL A 183 -16.00 -16.30 13.72
C VAL A 183 -15.61 -14.95 13.13
N VAL A 184 -16.12 -14.59 11.94
CA VAL A 184 -15.63 -13.41 11.23
C VAL A 184 -16.27 -12.11 11.74
N LEU A 185 -17.61 -12.03 11.73
CA LEU A 185 -18.34 -10.82 12.08
C LEU A 185 -18.10 -10.31 13.52
N PRO A 186 -17.96 -11.17 14.55
CA PRO A 186 -17.66 -10.70 15.91
C PRO A 186 -16.33 -9.96 16.01
N HIS A 187 -15.37 -10.29 15.14
CA HIS A 187 -14.02 -9.76 15.17
C HIS A 187 -13.76 -8.68 14.12
N ILE A 188 -14.70 -8.41 13.21
CA ILE A 188 -14.55 -7.37 12.20
C ILE A 188 -14.90 -5.97 12.70
N LYS A 189 -15.84 -5.87 13.64
CA LYS A 189 -16.22 -4.57 14.22
C LYS A 189 -15.21 -4.04 15.24
N SER A 190 -14.33 -4.91 15.74
CA SER A 190 -13.36 -4.62 16.81
C SER A 190 -11.92 -4.88 16.37
N VAL A 191 -11.61 -4.77 15.06
CA VAL A 191 -10.27 -5.10 14.56
C VAL A 191 -9.21 -4.23 15.22
N SER A 192 -9.41 -2.90 15.24
CA SER A 192 -8.47 -1.96 15.86
C SER A 192 -8.28 -2.26 17.35
N ASP A 193 -9.37 -2.42 18.10
CA ASP A 193 -9.33 -2.72 19.54
C ASP A 193 -8.63 -4.07 19.81
N GLY A 194 -8.89 -5.07 18.96
CA GLY A 194 -8.27 -6.39 19.07
C GLY A 194 -6.78 -6.38 18.80
N ILE A 195 -6.34 -5.60 17.81
CA ILE A 195 -4.93 -5.40 17.51
C ILE A 195 -4.24 -4.66 18.66
N GLN A 196 -4.87 -3.62 19.20
CA GLN A 196 -4.36 -2.89 20.36
C GLN A 196 -4.25 -3.80 21.58
N GLN A 197 -5.28 -4.59 21.89
CA GLN A 197 -5.24 -5.54 23.00
C GLN A 197 -4.17 -6.61 22.82
N TYR A 198 -3.98 -7.13 21.61
CA TYR A 198 -2.90 -8.09 21.32
C TYR A 198 -1.52 -7.46 21.58
N LYS A 199 -1.30 -6.24 21.08
CA LYS A 199 -0.05 -5.49 21.31
C LYS A 199 0.21 -5.29 22.81
N LEU A 200 -0.81 -4.91 23.57
CA LEU A 200 -0.70 -4.74 25.03
C LEU A 200 -0.30 -6.04 25.72
N VAL A 201 -1.01 -7.14 25.47
CA VAL A 201 -0.70 -8.43 26.10
C VAL A 201 0.68 -8.95 25.69
N TYR A 202 1.04 -8.80 24.41
CA TYR A 202 2.36 -9.17 23.91
C TYR A 202 3.47 -8.34 24.57
N SER A 203 3.20 -7.06 24.87
CA SER A 203 4.13 -6.19 25.59
C SER A 203 4.40 -6.65 27.02
N GLU A 204 3.36 -7.07 27.72
CA GLU A 204 3.47 -7.57 29.09
C GLU A 204 4.29 -8.86 29.10
N PHE A 205 4.02 -9.77 28.15
CA PHE A 205 4.78 -11.00 27.97
C PHE A 205 6.28 -10.73 27.68
N ILE A 206 6.60 -9.80 26.78
CA ILE A 206 7.99 -9.44 26.48
C ILE A 206 8.70 -8.85 27.71
N ARG A 207 8.03 -7.95 28.43
CA ARG A 207 8.54 -7.34 29.67
C ARG A 207 8.85 -8.39 30.74
N GLU A 208 8.01 -9.40 30.89
CA GLU A 208 8.23 -10.52 31.83
C GLU A 208 9.33 -11.48 31.38
N SER A 209 9.53 -11.65 30.06
CA SER A 209 10.51 -12.58 29.50
C SER A 209 11.95 -12.05 29.42
N HIS A 210 12.22 -10.80 29.83
CA HIS A 210 13.51 -10.11 29.68
C HIS A 210 14.11 -10.16 28.25
N ALA A 211 13.27 -10.32 27.23
CA ALA A 211 13.71 -10.31 25.84
C ALA A 211 14.05 -8.87 25.39
N GLN A 212 15.06 -8.76 24.52
CA GLN A 212 15.73 -7.54 24.00
C GLN A 212 14.97 -6.20 24.15
N SER A 213 15.65 -5.21 24.74
CA SER A 213 15.14 -3.85 25.00
C SER A 213 14.61 -3.10 23.78
N GLN A 214 15.08 -3.41 22.57
CA GLN A 214 14.67 -2.74 21.33
C GLN A 214 13.19 -2.93 20.99
N LEU A 215 12.58 -4.05 21.41
CA LEU A 215 11.14 -4.30 21.19
C LEU A 215 10.28 -3.64 22.28
N ILE A 216 10.85 -3.35 23.45
CA ILE A 216 10.15 -2.69 24.56
C ILE A 216 9.94 -1.21 24.25
N ASP A 217 10.93 -0.53 23.67
CA ASP A 217 10.79 0.86 23.22
C ASP A 217 9.71 0.99 22.12
N TYR A 218 9.61 0.00 21.22
CA TYR A 218 8.57 -0.12 20.19
C TYR A 218 7.15 -0.25 20.76
N ILE A 219 6.98 -0.95 21.89
CA ILE A 219 5.64 -1.10 22.50
C ILE A 219 5.33 0.05 23.46
N ASN A 220 6.32 0.65 24.11
CA ASN A 220 6.10 1.82 24.95
C ASN A 220 5.52 3.01 24.16
N GLU A 221 5.93 3.21 22.89
CA GLU A 221 5.30 4.19 21.98
C GLU A 221 3.80 3.94 21.73
N LEU A 222 3.35 2.68 21.82
CA LEU A 222 1.95 2.27 21.62
C LEU A 222 1.10 2.31 22.92
N VAL A 223 1.73 2.49 24.08
CA VAL A 223 1.11 2.46 25.41
C VAL A 223 1.00 3.86 26.03
N GLU A 224 1.67 4.87 25.45
CA GLU A 224 1.55 6.24 25.90
C GLU A 224 0.10 6.74 25.79
N ASN A 225 -0.28 7.59 26.76
CA ASN A 225 -1.66 7.95 27.01
C ASN A 225 -2.26 8.78 25.87
N GLU A 226 -2.95 8.14 24.93
CA GLU A 226 -3.65 8.79 23.82
C GLU A 226 -4.64 9.88 24.28
N LYS A 227 -5.13 9.82 25.53
CA LYS A 227 -5.97 10.89 26.10
C LYS A 227 -5.17 12.15 26.47
N GLN A 228 -3.90 12.01 26.78
CA GLN A 228 -2.99 13.11 27.12
C GLN A 228 -2.28 13.63 25.85
N TYR A 229 -1.94 12.73 24.92
CA TYR A 229 -1.25 13.04 23.68
C TYR A 229 -2.03 12.46 22.48
N PRO A 230 -3.14 13.09 22.07
CA PRO A 230 -4.02 12.59 21.00
C PRO A 230 -3.36 12.54 19.62
N LEU A 231 -2.17 13.11 19.48
CA LEU A 231 -1.38 13.14 18.24
C LEU A 231 -0.26 12.09 18.20
N LEU A 232 -0.07 11.30 19.26
CA LEU A 232 1.07 10.41 19.36
C LEU A 232 1.02 9.23 18.36
N ASN A 233 -0.18 8.73 18.08
CA ASN A 233 -0.42 7.68 17.08
C ASN A 233 0.02 8.03 15.65
N PHE A 234 0.36 9.30 15.40
CA PHE A 234 0.88 9.76 14.10
C PHE A 234 2.41 9.79 14.03
N LEU A 235 3.10 9.79 15.17
CA LEU A 235 4.55 9.79 15.27
C LEU A 235 5.13 8.39 15.46
N THR A 236 4.27 7.37 15.49
CA THR A 236 4.67 5.98 15.70
C THR A 236 5.52 5.50 14.52
N ILE A 237 6.74 5.04 14.82
CA ILE A 237 7.77 4.63 13.85
C ILE A 237 7.30 3.46 12.96
N THR A 238 6.19 2.81 13.34
CA THR A 238 5.61 1.61 12.73
C THR A 238 4.76 1.87 11.48
N ARG A 239 4.35 3.12 11.22
CA ARG A 239 3.72 3.48 9.94
C ARG A 239 4.80 3.55 8.86
N SER A 240 4.91 2.49 8.07
CA SER A 240 5.83 2.39 6.92
C SER A 240 5.40 3.27 5.73
N ASN A 241 4.99 4.50 5.96
CA ASN A 241 4.88 5.48 4.90
C ASN A 241 6.23 6.18 4.81
N ASN A 242 6.80 6.24 3.59
CA ASN A 242 8.08 6.91 3.33
C ASN A 242 8.04 8.42 3.61
N ASP A 243 6.92 8.98 4.07
CA ASP A 243 6.71 10.41 4.28
C ASP A 243 5.80 10.71 5.49
N ILE A 244 6.27 10.29 6.67
CA ILE A 244 5.63 10.50 7.98
C ILE A 244 5.26 11.98 8.21
N VAL A 245 6.11 12.89 7.70
CA VAL A 245 5.96 14.34 7.88
C VAL A 245 4.75 14.88 7.13
N ASN A 246 4.55 14.50 5.86
CA ASN A 246 3.36 14.95 5.11
C ASN A 246 2.07 14.31 5.60
N GLU A 247 2.12 13.08 6.10
CA GLU A 247 0.98 12.42 6.74
C GLU A 247 0.57 13.17 8.02
N PHE A 248 1.53 13.47 8.90
CA PHE A 248 1.30 14.27 10.10
C PHE A 248 0.70 15.64 9.75
N ARG A 249 1.27 16.34 8.77
CA ARG A 249 0.76 17.65 8.31
C ARG A 249 -0.69 17.57 7.83
N SER A 250 -1.04 16.56 7.05
CA SER A 250 -2.38 16.39 6.50
C SER A 250 -3.43 16.16 7.60
N GLN A 251 -3.09 15.33 8.58
CA GLN A 251 -3.97 15.03 9.71
C GLN A 251 -4.08 16.21 10.70
N PHE A 252 -2.98 16.93 10.94
CA PHE A 252 -2.95 18.13 11.77
C PHE A 252 -4.00 19.17 11.33
N TYR A 253 -4.11 19.40 10.02
CA TYR A 253 -5.12 20.31 9.46
C TYR A 253 -6.53 19.71 9.41
N LEU A 254 -6.66 18.40 9.17
CA LEU A 254 -7.97 17.73 9.16
C LEU A 254 -8.64 17.78 10.54
N LEU A 255 -7.84 17.67 11.61
CA LEU A 255 -8.30 17.74 13.00
C LEU A 255 -8.40 19.17 13.55
N GLN A 256 -8.16 20.19 12.72
CA GLN A 256 -8.27 21.62 13.04
C GLN A 256 -7.38 22.07 14.21
N TYR A 257 -6.17 21.50 14.31
CA TYR A 257 -5.25 21.76 15.40
C TYR A 257 -4.40 23.02 15.24
N GLU A 258 -4.50 23.73 14.11
CA GLU A 258 -3.74 24.95 13.84
C GLU A 258 -3.95 26.04 14.88
N LYS A 259 -5.14 26.09 15.50
CA LYS A 259 -5.46 27.07 16.56
C LYS A 259 -4.93 26.67 17.93
N LEU A 260 -4.82 25.37 18.20
CA LEU A 260 -4.36 24.84 19.49
C LEU A 260 -2.84 24.81 19.57
N TYR A 261 -2.15 24.65 18.43
CA TYR A 261 -0.70 24.54 18.34
C TYR A 261 -0.11 25.51 17.29
N PRO A 262 -0.09 26.82 17.58
CA PRO A 262 0.31 27.85 16.61
C PRO A 262 1.78 27.76 16.18
N ILE A 263 2.67 27.30 17.07
CA ILE A 263 4.08 27.09 16.74
C ILE A 263 4.24 25.92 15.76
N THR A 264 3.53 24.82 16.01
CA THR A 264 3.54 23.65 15.12
C THR A 264 2.97 24.01 13.75
N ASP A 265 1.86 24.76 13.70
CA ASP A 265 1.30 25.26 12.45
C ASP A 265 2.30 26.12 11.66
N TYR A 266 3.00 27.04 12.34
CA TYR A 266 4.04 27.84 11.72
C TYR A 266 5.16 26.98 11.13
N VAL A 267 5.69 26.03 11.90
CA VAL A 267 6.76 25.12 11.44
C VAL A 267 6.31 24.28 10.24
N LEU A 268 5.08 23.74 10.26
CA LEU A 268 4.56 22.92 9.17
C LEU A 268 4.32 23.71 7.87
N LYS A 269 3.90 24.97 7.98
CA LYS A 269 3.73 25.89 6.84
C LYS A 269 5.06 26.26 6.20
N HIS A 270 6.09 26.46 7.02
CA HIS A 270 7.40 26.90 6.58
C HIS A 270 8.43 25.77 6.46
N LEU A 271 8.00 24.51 6.51
CA LEU A 271 8.92 23.37 6.62
C LEU A 271 9.94 23.31 5.47
N SER A 272 9.49 23.52 4.24
CA SER A 272 10.36 23.55 3.05
C SER A 272 11.33 24.73 3.04
N GLU A 273 11.02 25.81 3.76
CA GLU A 273 11.92 26.96 3.93
C GLU A 273 12.93 26.67 5.05
N LEU A 274 12.48 26.06 6.14
CA LEU A 274 13.32 25.64 7.27
C LEU A 274 14.34 24.56 6.88
N GLU A 275 13.97 23.63 5.99
CA GLU A 275 14.89 22.65 5.40
C GLU A 275 16.09 23.31 4.72
N GLN A 276 15.93 24.52 4.19
CA GLN A 276 17.00 25.24 3.51
C GLN A 276 18.06 25.80 4.47
N ILE A 277 17.76 25.90 5.77
CA ILE A 277 18.72 26.37 6.79
C ILE A 277 19.95 25.47 6.81
N GLY A 278 19.81 24.17 6.51
CA GLY A 278 20.93 23.22 6.41
C GLY A 278 22.00 23.65 5.41
N TYR A 279 21.63 24.36 4.34
CA TYR A 279 22.56 24.87 3.33
C TYR A 279 23.37 26.09 3.81
N MET A 280 22.93 26.78 4.87
CA MET A 280 23.66 27.94 5.40
C MET A 280 25.00 27.56 6.01
N TYR A 281 25.09 26.42 6.70
CA TYR A 281 26.33 26.02 7.38
C TYR A 281 27.50 25.82 6.41
N PRO A 282 27.39 25.04 5.32
CA PRO A 282 28.46 24.94 4.32
C PRO A 282 28.87 26.29 3.72
N ILE A 283 27.89 27.18 3.48
CA ILE A 283 28.12 28.52 2.93
C ILE A 283 28.97 29.36 3.88
N ILE A 284 28.56 29.44 5.14
CA ILE A 284 29.23 30.20 6.19
C ILE A 284 30.62 29.60 6.47
N ASN A 285 30.73 28.29 6.57
CA ASN A 285 31.98 27.60 6.89
C ASN A 285 33.05 27.84 5.82
N PHE A 286 32.68 27.73 4.53
CA PHE A 286 33.61 28.03 3.44
C PHE A 286 34.03 29.52 3.42
N THR A 287 33.07 30.44 3.58
CA THR A 287 33.34 31.88 3.59
C THR A 287 34.26 32.26 4.76
N ASN A 288 33.98 31.75 5.97
CA ASN A 288 34.83 31.94 7.15
C ASN A 288 36.23 31.36 6.96
N TYR A 289 36.34 30.20 6.32
CA TYR A 289 37.63 29.59 6.01
C TYR A 289 38.45 30.48 5.05
N LEU A 290 37.83 31.01 3.99
CA LEU A 290 38.49 31.94 3.07
C LEU A 290 38.92 33.23 3.78
N LEU A 291 38.07 33.80 4.64
CA LEU A 291 38.41 34.97 5.44
C LEU A 291 39.63 34.69 6.34
N GLN A 292 39.60 33.62 7.12
CA GLN A 292 40.73 33.26 7.99
C GLN A 292 42.02 33.03 7.21
N LYS A 293 41.93 32.40 6.04
CA LYS A 293 43.09 32.03 5.24
C LYS A 293 43.69 33.22 4.48
N TYR A 294 42.86 34.12 3.94
CA TYR A 294 43.28 35.11 2.94
C TYR A 294 43.07 36.57 3.33
N ASN A 295 42.21 36.90 4.31
CA ASN A 295 41.80 38.29 4.59
C ASN A 295 42.97 39.25 4.90
N HIS A 296 44.03 38.75 5.55
CA HIS A 296 45.25 39.54 5.84
C HIS A 296 46.48 39.10 5.04
N ARG A 297 46.34 38.11 4.13
CA ARG A 297 47.46 37.51 3.39
C ARG A 297 47.47 37.87 1.91
N ILE A 298 46.38 38.40 1.37
CA ILE A 298 46.23 38.76 -0.04
C ILE A 298 45.76 40.21 -0.16
N LEU A 299 46.38 40.97 -1.06
CA LEU A 299 45.98 42.35 -1.38
C LEU A 299 44.65 42.37 -2.13
N ARG A 300 43.81 43.39 -1.93
CA ARG A 300 42.50 43.53 -2.60
C ARG A 300 42.62 43.50 -4.13
N THR A 301 43.67 44.12 -4.67
CA THR A 301 43.96 44.13 -6.12
C THR A 301 44.23 42.73 -6.65
N GLU A 302 44.90 41.88 -5.87
CA GLU A 302 45.13 40.48 -6.22
C GLU A 302 43.84 39.65 -6.11
N ALA A 303 43.07 39.82 -5.03
CA ALA A 303 41.79 39.13 -4.85
C ALA A 303 40.74 39.51 -5.91
N SER A 304 40.85 40.71 -6.49
CA SER A 304 39.95 41.24 -7.54
C SER A 304 40.39 40.90 -8.96
N THR A 305 41.57 40.31 -9.13
CA THR A 305 42.13 39.93 -10.45
C THR A 305 42.14 38.42 -10.65
N LYS A 306 42.39 37.64 -9.60
CA LYS A 306 42.43 36.17 -9.67
C LYS A 306 41.07 35.52 -9.40
N GLU A 307 40.73 34.54 -10.22
CA GLU A 307 39.56 33.68 -10.06
C GLU A 307 39.74 32.72 -8.86
N LEU A 308 38.64 32.28 -8.27
CA LEU A 308 38.64 31.33 -7.16
C LEU A 308 39.29 29.99 -7.58
N ASP A 309 39.11 29.58 -8.84
CA ASP A 309 39.67 28.37 -9.43
C ASP A 309 41.21 28.32 -9.33
N PHE A 310 41.87 29.48 -9.46
CA PHE A 310 43.33 29.58 -9.30
C PHE A 310 43.78 29.13 -7.91
N TYR A 311 43.05 29.53 -6.86
CA TYR A 311 43.40 29.20 -5.47
C TYR A 311 43.03 27.76 -5.12
N ILE A 312 41.94 27.24 -5.69
CA ILE A 312 41.54 25.85 -5.52
C ILE A 312 42.56 24.90 -6.17
N LYS A 313 43.08 25.24 -7.35
CA LYS A 313 43.99 24.38 -8.13
C LYS A 313 45.46 24.49 -7.73
N ASN A 314 45.94 25.68 -7.37
CA ASN A 314 47.37 25.87 -7.08
C ASN A 314 47.76 25.45 -5.66
N ASP A 315 46.80 25.30 -4.75
CA ASP A 315 47.06 24.85 -3.38
C ASP A 315 46.78 23.35 -3.26
N ILE A 316 47.50 22.53 -4.04
CA ILE A 316 47.30 21.07 -4.20
C ILE A 316 47.38 20.31 -2.86
N ASN A 317 48.02 20.90 -1.84
CA ASN A 317 48.13 20.31 -0.50
C ASN A 317 46.94 20.64 0.41
N ASP A 318 46.08 21.58 0.03
CA ASP A 318 44.93 21.97 0.82
C ASP A 318 43.66 21.21 0.42
N LYS A 319 43.66 19.91 0.69
CA LYS A 319 42.49 19.04 0.53
C LYS A 319 41.26 19.56 1.29
N LYS A 320 41.49 20.36 2.35
CA LYS A 320 40.43 20.97 3.15
C LYS A 320 39.73 22.08 2.37
N LEU A 321 40.47 22.96 1.68
CA LEU A 321 39.88 24.01 0.83
C LEU A 321 39.00 23.43 -0.28
N PHE A 322 39.47 22.40 -0.99
CA PHE A 322 38.69 21.75 -2.04
C PHE A 322 37.40 21.10 -1.49
N SER A 323 37.51 20.36 -0.37
CA SER A 323 36.34 19.73 0.27
C SER A 323 35.31 20.76 0.74
N LEU A 324 35.76 21.86 1.35
CA LEU A 324 34.86 22.94 1.77
C LEU A 324 34.22 23.65 0.58
N PHE A 325 34.95 23.83 -0.53
CA PHE A 325 34.40 24.39 -1.76
C PHE A 325 33.33 23.50 -2.37
N GLU A 326 33.53 22.18 -2.44
CA GLU A 326 32.52 21.26 -2.98
C GLU A 326 31.24 21.27 -2.14
N GLN A 327 31.36 21.27 -0.80
CA GLN A 327 30.21 21.39 0.11
C GLN A 327 29.50 22.74 -0.05
N PHE A 328 30.26 23.84 -0.14
CA PHE A 328 29.73 25.17 -0.46
C PHE A 328 28.97 25.17 -1.78
N ARG A 329 29.56 24.61 -2.83
CA ARG A 329 29.02 24.62 -4.19
C ARG A 329 27.69 23.87 -4.24
N GLN A 330 27.63 22.70 -3.61
CA GLN A 330 26.39 21.94 -3.49
C GLN A 330 25.32 22.72 -2.71
N ALA A 331 25.69 23.36 -1.61
CA ALA A 331 24.75 24.14 -0.80
C ALA A 331 24.26 25.41 -1.51
N TRP A 332 25.14 26.13 -2.21
CA TRP A 332 24.82 27.38 -2.91
C TRP A 332 23.79 27.18 -4.03
N TYR A 333 23.90 26.07 -4.77
CA TYR A 333 22.97 25.71 -5.84
C TYR A 333 21.76 24.89 -5.34
N GLY A 334 21.85 24.27 -4.16
CA GLY A 334 20.73 23.60 -3.50
C GLY A 334 19.76 24.56 -2.79
N LEU A 335 20.24 25.75 -2.42
CA LEU A 335 19.45 26.81 -1.79
C LEU A 335 18.38 27.34 -2.78
N LYS A 336 17.10 27.23 -2.42
CA LYS A 336 15.95 27.73 -3.20
C LYS A 336 15.50 29.08 -2.64
N LEU A 337 16.41 30.03 -2.68
CA LEU A 337 16.23 31.40 -2.21
C LEU A 337 16.52 32.34 -3.37
N ASP A 338 15.51 33.08 -3.81
CA ASP A 338 15.59 33.94 -5.01
C ASP A 338 15.82 35.41 -4.65
N ASP A 339 15.34 35.85 -3.49
CA ASP A 339 15.56 37.17 -2.95
C ASP A 339 15.74 37.15 -1.43
N VAL A 340 16.46 38.16 -0.93
CA VAL A 340 16.70 38.38 0.49
C VAL A 340 16.33 39.81 0.81
N GLN A 341 15.50 40.00 1.83
CA GLN A 341 15.31 41.30 2.43
C GLN A 341 16.36 41.51 3.52
N LEU A 342 17.24 42.48 3.29
CA LEU A 342 18.19 42.96 4.28
C LEU A 342 17.78 44.39 4.66
N ASP A 343 17.30 44.57 5.88
CA ASP A 343 16.66 45.80 6.36
C ASP A 343 15.53 46.28 5.43
N CYS A 344 15.74 47.38 4.71
CA CYS A 344 14.80 47.96 3.74
C CYS A 344 15.14 47.64 2.28
N THR A 345 16.12 46.77 2.03
CA THR A 345 16.64 46.50 0.68
C THR A 345 16.32 45.06 0.25
N HIS A 346 15.76 44.90 -0.96
CA HIS A 346 15.59 43.59 -1.58
C HIS A 346 16.78 43.29 -2.48
N ILE A 347 17.52 42.24 -2.15
CA ILE A 347 18.66 41.75 -2.92
C ILE A 347 18.21 40.49 -3.65
N LYS A 348 18.24 40.49 -4.99
CA LYS A 348 17.99 39.28 -5.79
C LYS A 348 19.26 38.46 -5.89
N ILE A 349 19.16 37.15 -5.64
CA ILE A 349 20.29 36.23 -5.79
C ILE A 349 20.33 35.73 -7.25
N ASP A 350 21.28 36.24 -8.02
CA ASP A 350 21.50 35.77 -9.39
C ASP A 350 22.40 34.51 -9.41
N ARG A 351 21.81 33.39 -9.86
CA ARG A 351 22.47 32.10 -10.11
C ARG A 351 22.50 31.71 -11.60
N THR A 352 22.59 32.67 -12.52
CA THR A 352 22.62 32.44 -13.99
C THR A 352 23.77 31.57 -14.50
N GLN A 353 24.81 31.37 -13.70
CA GLN A 353 26.01 30.61 -14.10
C GLN A 353 25.86 29.13 -13.75
N SER A 354 26.48 28.24 -14.56
CA SER A 354 26.45 26.80 -14.27
C SER A 354 27.32 26.44 -13.06
N MET A 355 26.96 25.36 -12.37
CA MET A 355 27.65 24.88 -11.17
C MET A 355 29.15 24.66 -11.42
N GLU A 356 29.51 24.15 -12.59
CA GLU A 356 30.88 23.84 -12.99
C GLU A 356 31.72 25.07 -13.34
N GLN A 357 31.06 26.19 -13.66
CA GLN A 357 31.72 27.44 -14.03
C GLN A 357 31.94 28.36 -12.83
N PHE A 358 31.31 28.08 -11.69
CA PHE A 358 31.30 28.98 -10.54
C PHE A 358 32.70 29.40 -10.05
N SER A 359 33.65 28.46 -9.92
CA SER A 359 35.02 28.79 -9.47
C SER A 359 35.79 29.63 -10.50
N LYS A 360 35.48 29.47 -11.78
CA LYS A 360 36.14 30.14 -12.90
C LYS A 360 35.57 31.54 -13.14
N SER A 361 34.30 31.77 -12.81
CA SER A 361 33.65 33.06 -13.04
C SER A 361 33.74 33.99 -11.82
N ARG A 362 33.90 33.44 -10.61
CA ARG A 362 33.93 34.23 -9.37
C ARG A 362 35.36 34.51 -8.93
N LYS A 363 35.62 35.79 -8.68
CA LYS A 363 36.87 36.29 -8.10
C LYS A 363 36.89 36.05 -6.60
N LEU A 364 38.07 35.87 -6.02
CA LEU A 364 38.21 35.67 -4.56
C LEU A 364 37.64 36.86 -3.76
N ALA A 365 37.71 38.07 -4.30
CA ALA A 365 37.12 39.28 -3.72
C ALA A 365 35.61 39.18 -3.43
N PHE A 366 34.89 38.29 -4.12
CA PHE A 366 33.46 38.04 -3.85
C PHE A 366 33.20 37.56 -2.41
N PHE A 367 34.16 36.83 -1.82
CA PHE A 367 34.03 36.24 -0.47
C PHE A 367 34.76 37.03 0.61
N LEU A 368 35.71 37.88 0.22
CA LEU A 368 36.54 38.64 1.16
C LEU A 368 35.95 40.04 1.33
N LEU A 369 35.13 40.21 2.36
CA LEU A 369 34.67 41.52 2.84
C LEU A 369 35.82 42.28 3.49
N ASN A 370 36.81 42.71 2.71
CA ASN A 370 37.89 43.49 3.27
C ASN A 370 37.44 44.95 3.39
N ARG A 371 37.29 45.39 4.64
CA ARG A 371 37.22 46.78 5.08
C ARG A 371 38.55 47.47 4.73
N SER A 372 38.81 47.72 3.45
CA SER A 372 39.72 48.82 3.10
C SER A 372 38.87 50.08 3.10
N THR A 373 39.29 51.07 3.86
CA THR A 373 38.77 52.44 3.91
C THR A 373 39.00 53.14 2.56
N ASP A 374 38.45 52.59 1.48
CA ASP A 374 38.48 53.19 0.16
C ASP A 374 37.05 53.25 -0.37
N ASN A 375 36.60 54.47 -0.61
CA ASN A 375 35.27 54.92 -1.02
C ASN A 375 34.84 54.44 -2.42
N SER A 376 34.99 53.16 -2.75
CA SER A 376 34.43 52.58 -3.97
C SER A 376 33.21 51.73 -3.60
N SER A 377 32.06 52.30 -3.91
CA SER A 377 30.68 51.82 -3.76
C SER A 377 30.46 50.35 -4.12
N PHE A 378 29.54 49.74 -3.37
CA PHE A 378 28.98 48.42 -3.59
C PHE A 378 28.20 48.39 -4.92
N GLU A 379 28.57 47.48 -5.82
CA GLU A 379 27.65 46.86 -6.77
C GLU A 379 27.63 45.37 -6.43
N VAL A 380 26.47 44.89 -6.00
CA VAL A 380 26.14 43.48 -5.74
C VAL A 380 25.54 42.89 -7.00
#